data_AF-A0A7X8HAV2-F1
#
_entry.id   AF-A0A7X8HAV2-F1
#
_cell.length_a   1.000
_cell.length_b   1.000
_cell.length_c   1.000
_cell.angle_alpha   90.00
_cell.angle_beta   90.00
_cell.angle_gamma   90.00
#
_symmetry.space_group_name_H-M   'P 1'
#
loop_
_entity.id
_entity.type
_entity.pdbx_description
1 polymer ?
#
loop_
_entity_poly.entity_id
_entity_poly.type
_entity_poly.pdbx_seq_one_letter_code
_entity_poly.pdbx_strand_id
1 'polypeptide(L)'
;MKTRTIILGIITLIVGFLLGMLTSAQVRLHRLRPVRMYASEERFREGFYKIIQPDESQKIKIDQILDKYARLNSETQSNFRKEFEANRKAMRKELDSNLTKEQIARLKQMDEKRQEMMRQERERRKNDTLNYRNNRPGSMRHGEEGRDFQGPPPPPFNEGDTSGSTRGK
;
A
#
# COMPACT_ATOMS: atom_id res chain seq x y z
N MET A 1 -10.57 -50.05 -3.91
CA MET A 1 -11.50 -49.00 -4.40
C MET A 1 -11.47 -47.71 -3.56
N LYS A 2 -11.17 -47.74 -2.26
CA LYS A 2 -11.20 -46.57 -1.35
C LYS A 2 -10.06 -45.55 -1.57
N THR A 3 -8.87 -46.01 -1.97
CA THR A 3 -7.67 -45.16 -2.13
C THR A 3 -7.80 -44.15 -3.27
N ARG A 4 -8.45 -44.53 -4.37
CA ARG A 4 -8.66 -43.65 -5.54
C ARG A 4 -9.57 -42.47 -5.17
N THR A 5 -10.63 -42.72 -4.41
CA THR A 5 -11.54 -41.68 -3.93
C THR A 5 -10.86 -40.72 -2.95
N ILE A 6 -10.02 -41.25 -2.05
CA ILE A 6 -9.24 -40.43 -1.10
C ILE A 6 -8.24 -39.54 -1.85
N ILE A 7 -7.51 -40.08 -2.84
CA ILE A 7 -6.57 -39.30 -3.65
C ILE A 7 -7.30 -38.18 -4.41
N LEU A 8 -8.46 -38.48 -4.99
CA LEU A 8 -9.28 -37.48 -5.67
C LEU A 8 -9.73 -36.36 -4.71
N GLY A 9 -10.12 -36.71 -3.48
CA GLY A 9 -10.47 -35.74 -2.45
C GLY A 9 -9.29 -34.86 -2.01
N ILE A 10 -8.09 -35.42 -1.93
CA ILE A 10 -6.88 -34.65 -1.62
C ILE A 10 -6.53 -33.69 -2.76
N ILE A 11 -6.64 -34.14 -4.02
CA ILE A 11 -6.37 -33.30 -5.19
C ILE A 11 -7.33 -32.13 -5.26
N THR A 12 -8.63 -32.35 -5.08
CA THR A 12 -9.62 -31.26 -5.08
C THR A 12 -9.42 -30.28 -3.94
N LEU A 13 -9.00 -30.76 -2.76
CA LEU A 13 -8.63 -29.90 -1.63
C LEU A 13 -7.43 -29.00 -1.97
N ILE A 14 -6.37 -29.57 -2.56
CA ILE A 14 -5.18 -28.81 -2.95
C ILE A 14 -5.54 -27.75 -4.00
N VAL A 15 -6.35 -28.11 -4.99
CA VAL A 15 -6.81 -27.16 -6.02
C VAL A 15 -7.64 -26.04 -5.41
N GLY A 16 -8.60 -26.35 -4.54
CA GLY A 16 -9.41 -25.35 -3.84
C GLY A 16 -8.57 -24.43 -2.95
N PHE A 17 -7.58 -24.98 -2.25
CA PHE A 17 -6.66 -24.21 -1.42
C PHE A 17 -5.77 -23.26 -2.23
N LEU A 18 -5.22 -23.73 -3.35
CA LEU A 18 -4.42 -22.91 -4.25
C LEU A 18 -5.26 -21.77 -4.87
N LEU A 19 -6.48 -22.07 -5.30
CA LEU A 19 -7.42 -21.06 -5.82
C LEU A 19 -7.79 -20.02 -4.75
N GLY A 20 -8.08 -20.47 -3.53
CA GLY A 20 -8.38 -19.59 -2.39
C GLY A 20 -7.22 -18.66 -2.05
N MET A 21 -5.99 -19.18 -1.97
CA MET A 21 -4.81 -18.36 -1.74
C MET A 21 -4.55 -17.36 -2.87
N LEU A 22 -4.67 -17.78 -4.13
CA LEU A 22 -4.45 -16.90 -5.28
C LEU A 22 -5.46 -15.75 -5.32
N THR A 23 -6.74 -16.06 -5.08
CA THR A 23 -7.82 -15.06 -5.03
C THR A 23 -7.60 -14.09 -3.87
N SER A 24 -7.19 -14.59 -2.70
CA SER A 24 -6.90 -13.73 -1.53
C SER A 24 -5.74 -12.76 -1.80
N ALA A 25 -4.71 -13.21 -2.50
CA ALA A 25 -3.56 -12.39 -2.87
C ALA A 25 -3.94 -11.31 -3.89
N GLN A 26 -4.79 -11.65 -4.87
CA GLN A 26 -5.32 -10.69 -5.84
C GLN A 26 -6.18 -9.61 -5.19
N VAL A 27 -7.10 -9.99 -4.29
CA VAL A 27 -7.95 -9.04 -3.56
C VAL A 27 -7.12 -8.10 -2.69
N ARG A 28 -6.11 -8.65 -1.98
CA ARG A 28 -5.19 -7.85 -1.16
C ARG A 28 -4.38 -6.86 -2.01
N LEU A 29 -3.88 -7.31 -3.16
CA LEU A 29 -3.11 -6.46 -4.06
C LEU A 29 -3.98 -5.33 -4.63
N HIS A 30 -5.23 -5.62 -5.01
CA HIS A 30 -6.15 -4.62 -5.54
C HIS A 30 -6.57 -3.59 -4.48
N ARG A 31 -6.84 -4.03 -3.25
CA ARG A 31 -7.18 -3.15 -2.12
C ARG A 31 -6.01 -2.26 -1.67
N LEU A 32 -4.76 -2.72 -1.84
CA LEU A 32 -3.56 -1.96 -1.45
C LEU A 32 -3.00 -1.04 -2.55
N ARG A 33 -3.45 -1.18 -3.81
CA ARG A 33 -3.11 -0.26 -4.91
C ARG A 33 -3.41 1.22 -4.59
N PRO A 34 -4.60 1.61 -4.09
CA PRO A 34 -4.90 3.01 -3.78
C PRO A 34 -4.01 3.57 -2.66
N VAL A 35 -3.66 2.76 -1.65
CA VAL A 35 -2.78 3.19 -0.56
C VAL A 35 -1.35 3.45 -1.06
N ARG A 36 -0.88 2.72 -2.08
CA ARG A 36 0.44 2.93 -2.69
C ARG A 36 0.55 4.25 -3.48
N MET A 37 -0.57 4.84 -3.89
CA MET A 37 -0.58 6.12 -4.62
C MET A 37 -0.11 7.28 -3.74
N TYR A 38 -0.45 7.27 -2.46
CA TYR A 38 -0.04 8.30 -1.49
C TYR A 38 1.32 8.02 -0.83
N ALA A 39 1.95 6.89 -1.17
CA ALA A 39 3.18 6.45 -0.51
C ALA A 39 4.46 7.04 -1.14
N SER A 40 4.39 7.63 -2.33
CA SER A 40 5.51 8.36 -2.93
C SER A 40 5.03 9.60 -3.68
N GLU A 41 5.84 10.66 -3.62
CA GLU A 41 5.60 11.96 -4.25
C GLU A 41 5.33 11.86 -5.76
N GLU A 42 6.16 11.09 -6.49
CA GLU A 42 5.94 10.83 -7.93
C GLU A 42 4.62 10.10 -8.22
N ARG A 43 4.27 9.07 -7.43
CA ARG A 43 3.05 8.29 -7.68
C ARG A 43 1.79 9.05 -7.28
N PHE A 44 1.91 9.94 -6.32
CA PHE A 44 0.86 10.87 -5.94
C PHE A 44 0.60 11.82 -7.10
N ARG A 45 1.64 12.45 -7.65
CA ARG A 45 1.54 13.38 -8.79
C ARG A 45 1.00 12.70 -10.05
N GLU A 46 1.58 11.57 -10.45
CA GLU A 46 1.14 10.80 -11.63
C GLU A 46 -0.32 10.34 -11.53
N GLY A 47 -0.74 9.89 -10.35
CA GLY A 47 -2.11 9.44 -10.14
C GLY A 47 -3.11 10.60 -10.27
N PHE A 48 -2.79 11.78 -9.73
CA PHE A 48 -3.64 12.96 -9.87
C PHE A 48 -3.70 13.47 -11.32
N TYR A 49 -2.57 13.54 -12.03
CA TYR A 49 -2.56 13.93 -13.45
C TYR A 49 -3.36 12.97 -14.33
N LYS A 50 -3.31 11.66 -14.05
CA LYS A 50 -4.08 10.65 -14.80
C LYS A 50 -5.59 10.80 -14.63
N ILE A 51 -6.04 11.23 -13.46
CA ILE A 51 -7.46 11.36 -13.13
C ILE A 51 -8.02 12.71 -13.61
N ILE A 52 -7.32 13.80 -13.31
CA ILE A 52 -7.83 15.17 -13.51
C ILE A 52 -7.57 15.65 -14.94
N GLN A 53 -6.56 15.10 -15.63
CA GLN A 53 -6.18 15.47 -17.00
C GLN A 53 -6.18 16.99 -17.26
N PRO A 54 -5.42 17.77 -16.46
CA PRO A 54 -5.47 19.23 -16.52
C PRO A 54 -4.88 19.77 -17.82
N ASP A 55 -5.45 20.89 -18.27
CA ASP A 55 -4.91 21.65 -19.40
C ASP A 55 -3.57 22.36 -19.04
N GLU A 56 -2.86 22.90 -20.03
CA GLU A 56 -1.54 23.51 -19.83
C GLU A 56 -1.57 24.70 -18.85
N SER A 57 -2.67 25.45 -18.82
CA SER A 57 -2.85 26.60 -17.95
C SER A 57 -3.10 26.20 -16.50
N GLN A 58 -3.83 25.11 -16.29
CA GLN A 58 -4.13 24.52 -14.99
C GLN A 58 -2.94 23.75 -14.44
N LYS A 59 -2.13 23.14 -15.31
CA LYS A 59 -0.97 22.33 -14.94
C LYS A 59 -0.02 23.08 -14.03
N ILE A 60 0.28 24.35 -14.31
CA ILE A 60 1.19 25.18 -13.50
C ILE A 60 0.65 25.36 -12.07
N LYS A 61 -0.64 25.64 -11.92
CA LYS A 61 -1.28 25.84 -10.61
C LYS A 61 -1.40 24.53 -9.84
N ILE A 62 -1.79 23.46 -10.53
CA ILE A 62 -1.92 22.12 -9.94
C ILE A 62 -0.56 21.59 -9.50
N ASP A 63 0.51 21.89 -10.24
CA ASP A 63 1.86 21.46 -9.86
C ASP A 63 2.28 22.04 -8.51
N GLN A 64 2.07 23.35 -8.33
CA GLN A 64 2.36 24.03 -7.07
C GLN A 64 1.56 23.44 -5.89
N ILE A 65 0.30 23.05 -6.13
CA ILE A 65 -0.55 22.40 -5.13
C ILE A 65 -0.01 21.01 -4.80
N LEU A 66 0.26 20.19 -5.82
CA LEU A 66 0.73 18.81 -5.64
C LEU A 66 2.09 18.77 -4.96
N ASP A 67 3.03 19.65 -5.33
CA ASP A 67 4.36 19.75 -4.69
C ASP A 67 4.26 20.09 -3.20
N LYS A 68 3.40 21.06 -2.86
CA LYS A 68 3.18 21.44 -1.46
C LYS A 68 2.70 20.25 -0.63
N TYR A 69 1.67 19.55 -1.11
CA TYR A 69 1.09 18.42 -0.37
C TYR A 69 1.95 17.16 -0.41
N ALA A 70 2.73 16.95 -1.48
CA ALA A 70 3.69 15.86 -1.54
C ALA A 70 4.79 16.01 -0.48
N ARG A 71 5.32 17.23 -0.31
CA ARG A 71 6.28 17.54 0.77
C ARG A 71 5.69 17.33 2.15
N LEU A 72 4.48 17.84 2.40
CA LEU A 72 3.78 17.66 3.68
C LEU A 72 3.53 16.18 4.00
N ASN A 73 3.13 15.38 3.00
CA ASN A 73 2.96 13.94 3.18
C ASN A 73 4.28 13.22 3.44
N SER A 74 5.35 13.58 2.73
CA SER A 74 6.69 13.03 2.94
C SER A 74 7.20 13.32 4.36
N GLU A 75 7.01 14.55 4.83
CA GLU A 75 7.36 14.97 6.18
C GLU A 75 6.53 14.22 7.23
N THR A 76 5.21 14.14 7.04
CA THR A 76 4.29 13.40 7.93
C THR A 76 4.71 11.93 8.03
N GLN A 77 5.02 11.31 6.90
CA GLN A 77 5.46 9.91 6.88
C GLN A 77 6.84 9.73 7.53
N SER A 78 7.75 10.69 7.36
CA SER A 78 9.05 10.71 8.02
C SER A 78 8.91 10.81 9.54
N ASN A 79 8.07 11.73 10.02
CA ASN A 79 7.80 11.92 11.44
C ASN A 79 7.14 10.68 12.04
N PHE A 80 6.12 10.13 11.37
CA PHE A 80 5.48 8.88 11.77
C PHE A 80 6.50 7.73 11.89
N ARG A 81 7.43 7.59 10.94
CA ARG A 81 8.49 6.56 11.01
C ARG A 81 9.38 6.74 12.23
N LYS A 82 9.79 7.98 12.53
CA LYS A 82 10.64 8.30 13.68
C LYS A 82 9.92 8.01 14.99
N GLU A 83 8.69 8.49 15.14
CA GLU A 83 7.86 8.26 16.33
C GLU A 83 7.56 6.78 16.54
N PHE A 84 7.21 6.07 15.47
CA PHE A 84 6.97 4.63 15.53
C PHE A 84 8.23 3.87 15.95
N GLU A 85 9.41 4.26 15.46
CA GLU A 85 10.67 3.64 15.89
C GLU A 85 10.98 3.93 17.36
N ALA A 86 10.73 5.15 17.82
CA ALA A 86 10.91 5.54 19.22
C ALA A 86 9.97 4.74 20.14
N ASN A 87 8.68 4.67 19.81
CA ASN A 87 7.69 3.89 20.56
C ASN A 87 8.05 2.41 20.60
N ARG A 88 8.50 1.85 19.47
CA ARG A 88 8.96 0.45 19.42
C ARG A 88 10.15 0.20 20.34
N LYS A 89 11.11 1.13 20.41
CA LYS A 89 12.28 1.03 21.31
C LYS A 89 11.85 1.14 22.77
N ALA A 90 10.96 2.08 23.10
CA ALA A 90 10.40 2.23 24.45
C ALA A 90 9.67 0.98 24.90
N MET A 91 8.72 0.49 24.09
CA MET A 91 8.00 -0.76 24.32
C MET A 91 8.97 -1.94 24.50
N ARG A 92 10.03 -2.03 23.70
CA ARG A 92 11.03 -3.10 23.84
C ARG A 92 11.76 -3.04 25.18
N LYS A 93 12.15 -1.84 25.61
CA LYS A 93 12.80 -1.64 26.91
C LYS A 93 11.89 -2.04 28.07
N GLU A 94 10.61 -1.69 28.00
CA GLU A 94 9.61 -2.07 29.00
C GLU A 94 9.32 -3.58 29.01
N LEU A 95 9.31 -4.23 27.84
CA LEU A 95 9.16 -5.68 27.76
C LEU A 95 10.39 -6.40 28.32
N ASP A 96 11.60 -5.96 27.95
CA ASP A 96 12.85 -6.60 28.39
C ASP A 96 13.01 -6.55 29.92
N SER A 97 12.45 -5.56 30.63
CA SER A 97 12.46 -5.52 32.10
C SER A 97 11.50 -6.52 32.77
N ASN A 98 10.56 -7.10 32.03
CA ASN A 98 9.54 -8.03 32.54
C ASN A 98 9.72 -9.47 32.05
N LEU A 99 10.73 -9.72 31.20
CA LEU A 99 10.93 -11.00 30.55
C LEU A 99 12.17 -11.72 31.07
N THR A 100 12.13 -13.05 31.04
CA THR A 100 13.31 -13.86 31.35
C THR A 100 14.34 -13.78 30.22
N LYS A 101 15.60 -14.06 30.53
CA LYS A 101 16.70 -14.04 29.54
C LYS A 101 16.42 -14.95 28.32
N GLU A 102 15.76 -16.08 28.53
CA GLU A 102 15.37 -17.01 27.47
C GLU A 102 14.25 -16.46 26.56
N GLN A 103 13.31 -15.69 27.12
CA GLN A 103 12.25 -15.04 26.35
C GLN A 103 12.80 -13.88 25.51
N ILE A 104 13.73 -13.10 26.08
CA ILE A 104 14.44 -12.02 25.36
C ILE A 104 15.24 -12.59 24.18
N ALA A 105 15.93 -13.72 24.37
CA ALA A 105 16.68 -14.39 23.32
C ALA A 105 15.77 -14.83 22.15
N ARG A 106 14.59 -15.38 22.44
CA ARG A 106 13.59 -15.75 21.43
C ARG A 106 13.06 -14.55 20.65
N LEU A 107 12.78 -13.44 21.33
CA LEU A 107 12.38 -12.19 20.68
C LEU A 107 13.46 -11.63 19.76
N LYS A 108 14.73 -11.69 20.19
CA LYS A 108 15.86 -11.24 19.39
C LYS A 108 16.02 -12.05 18.10
N GLN A 109 15.91 -13.37 18.17
CA GLN A 109 15.97 -14.24 16.99
C GLN A 109 14.85 -13.93 15.98
N MET A 110 13.63 -13.66 16.48
CA MET A 110 12.51 -13.27 15.63
C MET A 110 12.78 -11.94 14.91
N ASP A 111 13.34 -10.95 15.60
CA ASP A 111 13.68 -9.65 15.02
C ASP A 111 14.81 -9.74 13.99
N GLU A 112 15.85 -10.55 14.26
CA GLU A 112 16.95 -10.79 13.34
C GLU A 112 16.45 -11.45 12.05
N LYS A 113 15.62 -12.50 12.17
CA LYS A 113 14.99 -13.15 11.01
C LYS A 113 14.14 -12.18 10.20
N ARG A 114 13.39 -11.29 10.87
CA ARG A 114 12.60 -10.25 10.20
C ARG A 114 13.49 -9.26 9.46
N GLN A 115 14.60 -8.81 10.06
CA GLN A 115 15.54 -7.91 9.41
C GLN A 115 16.22 -8.56 8.21
N GLU A 116 16.59 -9.83 8.32
CA GLU A 116 17.21 -10.59 7.25
C GLU A 116 16.25 -10.74 6.06
N MET A 117 14.99 -11.10 6.31
CA MET A 117 13.96 -11.13 5.26
C MET A 117 13.80 -9.77 4.56
N MET A 118 13.80 -8.66 5.31
CA MET A 118 13.74 -7.32 4.71
C MET A 118 14.99 -6.96 3.90
N ARG A 119 16.19 -7.37 4.34
CA ARG A 119 17.44 -7.17 3.60
C ARG A 119 17.42 -7.96 2.29
N GLN A 120 17.08 -9.24 2.35
CA GLN A 120 16.95 -10.09 1.17
C GLN A 120 15.89 -9.55 0.20
N GLU A 121 14.76 -9.03 0.69
CA GLU A 121 13.74 -8.44 -0.19
C GLU A 121 14.26 -7.16 -0.88
N ARG A 122 15.04 -6.33 -0.19
CA ARG A 122 15.69 -5.15 -0.79
C ARG A 122 16.71 -5.57 -1.85
N GLU A 123 17.49 -6.62 -1.62
CA GLU A 123 18.45 -7.15 -2.59
C GLU A 123 17.76 -7.76 -3.80
N ARG A 124 16.69 -8.54 -3.60
CA ARG A 124 15.85 -9.07 -4.69
C ARG A 124 15.29 -7.95 -5.56
N ARG A 125 14.80 -6.86 -4.96
CA ARG A 125 14.29 -5.69 -5.71
C ARG A 125 15.38 -4.94 -6.49
N LYS A 126 16.64 -4.97 -6.05
CA LYS A 126 17.76 -4.39 -6.81
C LYS A 126 18.12 -5.23 -8.04
N ASN A 127 17.99 -6.54 -7.95
CA ASN A 127 18.33 -7.48 -9.02
C ASN A 127 17.15 -7.80 -9.96
N ASP A 128 15.96 -7.30 -9.64
CA ASP A 128 14.74 -7.48 -10.44
C ASP A 128 14.71 -6.49 -11.62
N THR A 129 15.41 -6.85 -12.70
CA THR A 129 15.46 -6.08 -13.96
C THR A 129 14.11 -6.01 -14.69
N LEU A 130 13.09 -6.75 -14.23
CA LEU A 130 11.74 -6.76 -14.83
C LEU A 130 10.87 -5.55 -14.40
N ASN A 131 11.28 -4.78 -13.38
CA ASN A 131 10.56 -3.56 -12.98
C ASN A 131 10.93 -2.31 -13.82
N TYR A 132 11.78 -2.44 -14.84
CA TYR A 132 12.05 -1.36 -15.81
C TYR A 132 10.87 -1.05 -16.76
N ARG A 133 9.71 -1.72 -16.64
CA ARG A 133 8.61 -1.62 -17.60
C ARG A 133 7.53 -0.57 -17.26
N ASN A 134 7.66 0.21 -16.19
CA ASN A 134 6.69 1.29 -15.90
C ASN A 134 7.15 2.70 -16.30
N ASN A 135 8.36 2.88 -16.82
CA ASN A 135 8.81 4.15 -17.42
C ASN A 135 8.78 4.09 -18.96
N ARG A 136 7.61 3.80 -19.56
CA ARG A 136 7.41 4.01 -20.99
C ARG A 136 6.45 5.20 -21.20
N PRO A 137 6.97 6.40 -21.53
CA PRO A 137 6.12 7.49 -22.01
C PRO A 137 5.64 7.11 -23.41
N GLY A 138 4.33 7.12 -23.61
CA GLY A 138 3.72 6.91 -24.92
C GLY A 138 3.53 5.44 -25.32
N SER A 139 2.40 4.87 -24.94
CA SER A 139 1.71 3.95 -25.86
C SER A 139 0.22 4.19 -25.74
N MET A 140 -0.29 5.01 -26.66
CA MET A 140 -1.69 5.03 -27.06
C MET A 140 -2.20 3.60 -27.19
N ARG A 141 -3.30 3.29 -26.51
CA ARG A 141 -4.23 2.26 -26.98
C ARG A 141 -5.62 2.86 -26.94
N HIS A 142 -6.03 3.36 -28.10
CA HIS A 142 -7.41 3.62 -28.47
C HIS A 142 -8.22 2.31 -28.42
N GLY A 143 -9.51 2.45 -28.12
CA GLY A 143 -10.55 1.43 -28.21
C GLY A 143 -10.86 0.77 -26.86
N GLU A 144 -12.10 0.66 -26.40
CA GLU A 144 -13.42 1.00 -26.90
C GLU A 144 -14.40 0.73 -25.74
N GLU A 145 -15.59 1.31 -25.80
CA GLU A 145 -16.80 0.93 -25.05
C GLU A 145 -16.85 1.15 -23.53
N GLY A 146 -17.58 2.21 -23.15
CA GLY A 146 -18.27 2.22 -21.87
C GLY A 146 -19.37 1.16 -21.82
N ARG A 147 -19.64 0.64 -20.61
CA ARG A 147 -20.97 0.26 -20.12
C ARG A 147 -20.97 -0.01 -18.61
N ASP A 148 -21.89 0.70 -17.96
CA ASP A 148 -22.78 0.26 -16.88
C ASP A 148 -22.23 0.08 -15.46
N PHE A 149 -21.97 1.22 -14.80
CA PHE A 149 -22.10 1.31 -13.34
C PHE A 149 -23.59 1.23 -12.96
N GLN A 150 -24.11 0.05 -12.61
CA GLN A 150 -25.46 -0.16 -12.06
C GLN A 150 -25.54 0.10 -10.54
N GLY A 151 -24.75 1.04 -10.01
CA GLY A 151 -24.87 1.47 -8.63
C GLY A 151 -25.87 2.62 -8.51
N PRO A 152 -26.63 2.73 -7.40
CA PRO A 152 -27.39 3.95 -7.15
C PRO A 152 -26.44 5.16 -7.19
N PRO A 153 -26.86 6.29 -7.78
CA PRO A 153 -26.02 7.48 -7.84
C PRO A 153 -25.58 7.89 -6.43
N PRO A 154 -24.33 8.35 -6.25
CA PRO A 154 -23.90 8.86 -4.96
C PRO A 154 -24.82 10.02 -4.55
N PRO A 155 -25.21 10.10 -3.26
CA PRO A 155 -26.04 11.19 -2.79
C PRO A 155 -25.36 12.54 -3.05
N PRO A 156 -26.13 13.60 -3.35
CA PRO A 156 -25.57 14.93 -3.55
C PRO A 156 -24.79 15.37 -2.31
N PHE A 157 -23.59 15.91 -2.53
CA PHE A 157 -22.78 16.49 -1.47
C PHE A 157 -23.56 17.64 -0.83
N ASN A 158 -23.86 17.50 0.47
CA ASN A 158 -24.52 18.54 1.25
C ASN A 158 -23.45 19.56 1.67
N GLU A 159 -23.37 20.69 0.97
CA GLU A 159 -22.55 21.85 1.34
C GLU A 159 -23.17 22.51 2.59
N GLY A 160 -22.84 22.00 3.77
CA GLY A 160 -23.51 22.44 5.01
C GLY A 160 -22.67 22.55 6.27
N ASP A 161 -21.36 22.25 6.25
CA ASP A 161 -20.52 22.37 7.45
C ASP A 161 -19.19 23.08 7.16
N THR A 162 -19.30 24.36 6.83
CA THR A 162 -18.24 25.34 7.00
C THR A 162 -18.61 26.27 8.16
N SER A 163 -18.51 25.78 9.39
CA SER A 163 -18.42 26.67 10.56
C SER A 163 -17.64 26.02 11.69
N GLY A 164 -16.68 26.76 12.26
CA GLY A 164 -16.08 26.40 13.55
C GLY A 164 -14.55 26.34 13.66
N SER A 165 -13.78 26.93 12.73
CA SER A 165 -12.39 27.31 13.04
C SER A 165 -12.39 28.66 13.75
N THR A 166 -12.30 28.66 15.07
CA THR A 166 -11.77 29.80 15.83
C THR A 166 -10.66 29.32 16.74
N ARG A 167 -9.45 29.74 16.37
CA ARG A 167 -8.20 29.64 17.10
C ARG A 167 -8.12 30.85 18.03
N GLY A 168 -7.82 30.68 19.32
CA GLY A 168 -7.61 31.82 20.21
C GLY A 168 -7.22 31.49 21.66
N LYS A 169 -5.90 31.56 21.91
CA LYS A 169 -5.15 31.72 23.17
C LYS A 169 -5.08 30.53 24.14
#